data_AF-A0A7C8VQT1-F1
#
_entry.id   AF-A0A7C8VQT1-F1
#
_cell.length_a   1.000
_cell.length_b   1.000
_cell.length_c   1.000
_cell.angle_alpha   90.00
_cell.angle_beta   90.00
_cell.angle_gamma   90.00
#
_symmetry.space_group_name_H-M   'P 1'
#
loop_
_entity.id
_entity.type
_entity.pdbx_description
1 polymer ?
#
loop_
_entity_poly.entity_id
_entity_poly.type
_entity_poly.pdbx_seq_one_letter_code
_entity_poly.pdbx_strand_id
1 'polypeptide(L)'
;MSAAIAAGTKRIREEQGEGETPNKRAASAVPEDDDDSSSDDGVGPSLPSAANTTKKRRTLKHEALYLSNLPSQTRYYRSLMHRDNVAFANWTPFTDFLITTSTDGVIKFWKKQDVGIEFVKMFKPHAGDIVGVSVSADGRSFASCGVDKTVRIFDVVTFDLIAMLTLKHTPTSICWVHKRGASLPILAVANELNQIQIFDGRGENTQPIHELNKLHRKPVNAMAFNNVFDCVVSSDVGGMVEYWQPRDDYDKPSSVFEYKAETNLFDFKKTKSAPTSLTISPTGLQFATFSLPDRQIRVFDFASAKLVRSYDESIETITTMQQAGTAVQKVEDVDFGRRLAVEKEIEAESVRSKINVIFDESGHFILYGSILGIKVVNTVTNRVSRLLAKDETGMGRAVNLALYQGAPKKKQVVTLDMAASSNPLLQEAGLRDPMLVSTAHNKQRFYMFNSDGDVNKSERDIYNEKPTTTAKGSAKIETKAKESGTAAILHTTFGDIHIRLFPEAAPKSVENFVTHAKNGYYNGLIFHRVIPKFMIQTGDPFGDGTGGESIWGREFEDEFSTLRHDKPYTVSMANAGPNTNASQFFITVEKTPWLDNKHTIFGRAVQGLDVVTKISQVRTHKDKPLQDIQIINIEIV
;
A
#
# COMPACT_ATOMS: atom_id res chain seq x y z
N MET A 1 -12.95 -33.92 69.78
CA MET A 1 -12.84 -33.64 71.24
C MET A 1 -13.11 -32.15 71.44
N SER A 2 -13.70 -31.74 72.57
CA SER A 2 -13.97 -30.38 73.11
C SER A 2 -13.78 -29.15 72.18
N ALA A 3 -14.75 -28.28 71.84
CA ALA A 3 -15.85 -27.63 72.62
C ALA A 3 -15.32 -26.75 73.78
N ALA A 4 -15.90 -25.59 74.20
CA ALA A 4 -17.11 -24.80 73.87
C ALA A 4 -16.85 -23.30 74.26
N ILE A 5 -17.72 -22.27 74.34
CA ILE A 5 -19.16 -21.94 74.11
C ILE A 5 -19.26 -20.37 73.95
N ALA A 6 -20.14 -19.72 73.17
CA ALA A 6 -21.47 -19.12 73.50
C ALA A 6 -21.54 -18.18 74.77
N ALA A 7 -22.46 -17.22 74.99
CA ALA A 7 -23.56 -16.55 74.26
C ALA A 7 -24.09 -15.29 75.03
N GLY A 8 -25.10 -14.56 74.50
CA GLY A 8 -25.95 -13.59 75.23
C GLY A 8 -25.61 -12.09 75.01
N THR A 9 -26.48 -11.10 74.68
CA THR A 9 -27.95 -10.93 74.49
C THR A 9 -28.79 -10.30 75.63
N LYS A 10 -29.02 -8.98 75.55
CA LYS A 10 -30.24 -8.16 75.91
C LYS A 10 -29.81 -6.66 75.91
N ARG A 11 -30.47 -5.69 75.26
CA ARG A 11 -31.86 -5.14 75.35
C ARG A 11 -32.20 -4.44 76.68
N ILE A 12 -32.37 -3.11 76.61
CA ILE A 12 -33.29 -2.22 77.36
C ILE A 12 -33.64 -1.04 76.43
N ARG A 13 -34.69 -0.26 76.74
CA ARG A 13 -35.42 0.70 75.88
C ARG A 13 -35.87 1.92 76.73
N GLU A 14 -36.26 3.02 76.06
CA GLU A 14 -36.99 4.19 76.64
C GLU A 14 -36.22 5.12 77.60
N GLU A 15 -36.49 6.44 77.68
CA GLU A 15 -37.15 7.40 76.76
C GLU A 15 -36.87 8.87 77.19
N GLN A 16 -37.04 9.84 76.28
CA GLN A 16 -37.30 11.29 76.48
C GLN A 16 -36.34 12.14 77.37
N GLY A 17 -36.01 13.41 77.08
CA GLY A 17 -36.35 14.30 75.96
C GLY A 17 -35.72 15.70 76.11
N GLU A 18 -35.93 16.57 75.09
CA GLU A 18 -35.62 18.02 75.03
C GLU A 18 -34.14 18.50 75.06
N GLY A 19 -33.83 19.64 74.40
CA GLY A 19 -32.54 20.34 74.53
C GLY A 19 -31.80 20.82 73.25
N GLU A 20 -32.36 21.81 72.54
CA GLU A 20 -31.66 22.78 71.65
C GLU A 20 -30.87 22.31 70.39
N THR A 21 -30.44 23.29 69.59
CA THR A 21 -29.92 23.18 68.20
C THR A 21 -28.71 24.11 67.99
N PRO A 22 -28.02 24.16 66.83
CA PRO A 22 -27.96 23.22 65.69
C PRO A 22 -26.52 22.79 65.32
N ASN A 23 -26.34 21.66 64.61
CA ASN A 23 -25.23 21.56 63.66
C ASN A 23 -25.47 20.58 62.50
N LYS A 24 -24.67 20.74 61.43
CA LYS A 24 -24.87 20.18 60.09
C LYS A 24 -24.72 18.65 60.07
N ARG A 25 -25.72 17.95 59.51
CA ARG A 25 -25.53 16.60 58.94
C ARG A 25 -25.13 16.72 57.47
N ALA A 26 -24.19 15.88 57.05
CA ALA A 26 -23.90 15.62 55.65
C ALA A 26 -24.36 14.21 55.29
N ALA A 27 -25.00 14.03 54.13
CA ALA A 27 -25.39 12.73 53.60
C ALA A 27 -25.50 12.77 52.06
N SER A 28 -24.90 11.75 51.42
CA SER A 28 -25.27 11.17 50.10
C SER A 28 -25.74 12.07 48.94
N ALA A 29 -24.87 12.18 47.93
CA ALA A 29 -25.20 12.26 46.51
C ALA A 29 -24.18 11.30 45.82
N VAL A 30 -24.49 10.35 44.93
CA VAL A 30 -25.44 10.32 43.78
C VAL A 30 -25.08 11.40 42.75
N PRO A 31 -24.43 11.06 41.62
CA PRO A 31 -24.28 11.98 40.51
C PRO A 31 -25.63 12.16 39.82
N GLU A 32 -26.00 13.41 39.53
CA GLU A 32 -27.20 13.75 38.76
C GLU A 32 -26.88 13.78 37.25
N ASP A 33 -27.90 13.56 36.42
CA ASP A 33 -27.83 13.73 34.98
C ASP A 33 -27.97 15.23 34.61
N ASP A 34 -27.10 15.73 33.71
CA ASP A 34 -27.25 17.05 33.08
C ASP A 34 -27.75 16.85 31.63
N ASP A 35 -29.08 16.78 31.48
CA ASP A 35 -29.77 16.96 30.19
C ASP A 35 -29.91 18.48 29.94
N ASP A 36 -29.46 18.99 28.78
CA ASP A 36 -29.71 20.40 28.42
C ASP A 36 -29.89 20.57 26.90
N SER A 37 -31.15 20.59 26.47
CA SER A 37 -31.56 20.76 25.07
C SER A 37 -31.86 22.23 24.76
N SER A 38 -31.08 22.84 23.87
CA SER A 38 -31.34 24.21 23.39
C SER A 38 -31.13 24.31 21.88
N SER A 39 -32.24 24.53 21.17
CA SER A 39 -32.27 24.81 19.73
C SER A 39 -32.66 26.26 19.50
N ASP A 40 -31.85 27.01 18.74
CA ASP A 40 -32.28 28.26 18.11
C ASP A 40 -31.50 28.50 16.81
N ASP A 41 -32.20 28.91 15.75
CA ASP A 41 -31.66 29.15 14.40
C ASP A 41 -31.78 30.65 14.07
N GLY A 42 -30.69 31.40 14.30
CA GLY A 42 -30.67 32.86 14.19
C GLY A 42 -29.89 33.38 12.98
N VAL A 43 -30.59 33.94 11.98
CA VAL A 43 -29.98 34.57 10.79
C VAL A 43 -29.76 36.07 11.02
N GLY A 44 -28.50 36.51 11.13
CA GLY A 44 -28.13 37.93 11.05
C GLY A 44 -26.86 38.31 11.86
N PRO A 45 -26.16 39.40 11.50
CA PRO A 45 -24.92 39.80 12.17
C PRO A 45 -25.17 40.62 13.45
N SER A 46 -24.76 40.09 14.61
CA SER A 46 -24.78 40.80 15.89
C SER A 46 -23.44 41.50 16.21
N LEU A 47 -23.48 42.77 16.59
CA LEU A 47 -22.32 43.53 17.07
C LEU A 47 -21.90 43.08 18.49
N PRO A 48 -20.62 43.27 18.90
CA PRO A 48 -20.06 42.61 20.07
C PRO A 48 -20.54 43.20 21.40
N SER A 49 -21.36 42.44 22.14
CA SER A 49 -21.69 42.74 23.54
C SER A 49 -20.63 42.17 24.49
N ALA A 50 -20.21 42.97 25.48
CA ALA A 50 -19.09 42.67 26.36
C ALA A 50 -19.46 41.74 27.53
N ALA A 51 -19.81 40.48 27.24
CA ALA A 51 -20.13 39.46 28.23
C ALA A 51 -19.53 38.08 27.88
N ASN A 52 -18.23 38.05 27.56
CA ASN A 52 -17.50 36.79 27.29
C ASN A 52 -17.33 35.96 28.56
N THR A 53 -18.35 35.16 28.91
CA THR A 53 -18.19 33.99 29.76
C THR A 53 -17.27 33.01 29.03
N THR A 54 -16.00 32.97 29.45
CA THR A 54 -14.97 32.16 28.80
C THR A 54 -15.21 30.68 29.07
N LYS A 55 -16.07 30.06 28.24
CA LYS A 55 -16.41 28.62 28.25
C LYS A 55 -15.11 27.82 28.45
N LYS A 56 -15.00 27.13 29.60
CA LYS A 56 -13.76 26.46 30.04
C LYS A 56 -13.23 25.60 28.91
N ARG A 57 -12.10 26.02 28.33
CA ARG A 57 -11.51 25.38 27.14
C ARG A 57 -11.24 23.92 27.45
N ARG A 58 -11.90 23.01 26.71
CA ARG A 58 -11.67 21.56 26.83
C ARG A 58 -10.18 21.28 26.60
N THR A 59 -9.57 20.62 27.57
CA THR A 59 -8.18 20.15 27.54
C THR A 59 -8.16 18.63 27.57
N LEU A 60 -7.18 18.02 26.92
CA LEU A 60 -6.93 16.58 27.01
C LEU A 60 -5.91 16.34 28.13
N LYS A 61 -6.27 15.53 29.13
CA LYS A 61 -5.32 15.10 30.17
C LYS A 61 -4.18 14.32 29.52
N HIS A 62 -2.94 14.57 29.94
CA HIS A 62 -1.72 13.91 29.42
C HIS A 62 -1.52 14.04 27.89
N GLU A 63 -2.02 15.11 27.25
CA GLU A 63 -1.87 15.35 25.80
C GLU A 63 -0.41 15.18 25.30
N ALA A 64 0.59 15.59 26.09
CA ALA A 64 2.01 15.42 25.75
C ALA A 64 2.44 13.95 25.63
N LEU A 65 1.88 13.03 26.43
CA LEU A 65 2.20 11.59 26.43
C LEU A 65 1.59 10.88 25.21
N TYR A 66 0.39 11.29 24.78
CA TYR A 66 -0.19 10.81 23.54
C TYR A 66 0.59 11.35 22.33
N LEU A 67 1.05 12.60 22.38
CA LEU A 67 1.88 13.20 21.34
C LEU A 67 3.32 12.64 21.29
N SER A 68 3.91 12.14 22.38
CA SER A 68 5.19 11.42 22.32
C SER A 68 5.06 10.07 21.62
N ASN A 69 3.88 9.45 21.68
CA ASN A 69 3.57 8.20 20.97
C ASN A 69 3.19 8.42 19.50
N LEU A 70 3.41 9.61 18.94
CA LEU A 70 3.16 9.95 17.53
C LEU A 70 4.43 10.53 16.90
N PRO A 71 4.66 10.37 15.58
CA PRO A 71 5.81 10.97 14.89
C PRO A 71 5.85 12.49 15.06
N SER A 72 7.03 13.02 15.37
CA SER A 72 7.25 14.46 15.60
C SER A 72 7.68 15.21 14.34
N GLN A 73 8.34 14.53 13.39
CA GLN A 73 9.06 15.17 12.29
C GLN A 73 8.14 15.70 11.18
N THR A 74 8.45 16.92 10.70
CA THR A 74 7.70 17.56 9.61
C THR A 74 8.06 17.04 8.21
N ARG A 75 9.12 16.22 8.11
CA ARG A 75 9.63 15.59 6.89
C ARG A 75 9.70 14.08 7.08
N TYR A 76 9.72 13.33 5.98
CA TYR A 76 9.94 11.88 6.05
C TYR A 76 11.44 11.57 6.21
N TYR A 77 11.75 10.63 7.09
CA TYR A 77 13.12 10.19 7.37
C TYR A 77 13.61 9.20 6.29
N ARG A 78 12.70 8.43 5.68
CA ARG A 78 13.03 7.47 4.61
C ARG A 78 11.83 7.21 3.69
N SER A 79 12.09 6.93 2.41
CA SER A 79 11.09 6.44 1.44
C SER A 79 11.58 5.17 0.75
N LEU A 80 10.63 4.30 0.38
CA LEU A 80 10.89 2.98 -0.24
C LEU A 80 9.97 2.77 -1.44
N MET A 81 10.44 2.02 -2.43
CA MET A 81 9.81 1.89 -3.74
C MET A 81 8.98 0.62 -3.93
N HIS A 82 7.92 0.77 -4.70
CA HIS A 82 7.31 -0.30 -5.51
C HIS A 82 7.66 -0.07 -6.99
N ARG A 83 7.34 -1.05 -7.83
CA ARG A 83 7.46 -0.88 -9.28
C ARG A 83 6.43 0.11 -9.79
N ASP A 84 5.13 -0.12 -9.57
CA ASP A 84 4.07 0.83 -9.92
C ASP A 84 3.56 1.61 -8.71
N ASN A 85 2.53 2.46 -8.88
CA ASN A 85 2.05 3.35 -7.83
C ASN A 85 1.63 2.59 -6.56
N VAL A 86 1.91 3.13 -5.38
CA VAL A 86 1.53 2.48 -4.10
C VAL A 86 0.09 2.85 -3.77
N ALA A 87 -0.77 1.84 -3.67
CA ALA A 87 -2.20 2.02 -3.42
C ALA A 87 -2.48 2.14 -1.92
N PHE A 88 -2.24 1.06 -1.17
CA PHE A 88 -2.54 0.96 0.26
C PHE A 88 -1.30 0.63 1.09
N ALA A 89 -1.32 1.07 2.34
CA ALA A 89 -0.42 0.68 3.42
C ALA A 89 -1.28 0.28 4.62
N ASN A 90 -0.97 -0.83 5.29
CA ASN A 90 -1.63 -1.24 6.53
C ASN A 90 -0.61 -1.87 7.48
N TRP A 91 -0.63 -1.47 8.76
CA TRP A 91 0.05 -2.19 9.83
C TRP A 91 -0.84 -3.32 10.35
N THR A 92 -0.22 -4.45 10.69
CA THR A 92 -0.93 -5.62 11.21
C THR A 92 -0.93 -5.61 12.74
N PRO A 93 -2.12 -5.64 13.41
CA PRO A 93 -2.18 -5.64 14.87
C PRO A 93 -1.38 -6.78 15.50
N PHE A 94 -0.60 -6.48 16.53
CA PHE A 94 0.16 -7.44 17.36
C PHE A 94 1.24 -8.29 16.65
N THR A 95 1.42 -8.16 15.33
CA THR A 95 2.38 -8.96 14.54
C THR A 95 3.51 -8.13 13.93
N ASP A 96 3.49 -6.81 14.10
CA ASP A 96 4.58 -5.87 13.76
C ASP A 96 5.01 -5.87 12.27
N PHE A 97 4.10 -6.26 11.36
CA PHE A 97 4.31 -6.18 9.91
C PHE A 97 3.57 -5.00 9.29
N LEU A 98 4.22 -4.36 8.32
CA LEU A 98 3.63 -3.44 7.38
C LEU A 98 3.35 -4.20 6.07
N ILE A 99 2.13 -4.13 5.58
CA ILE A 99 1.75 -4.62 4.25
C ILE A 99 1.52 -3.41 3.36
N THR A 100 2.21 -3.35 2.23
CA THR A 100 1.97 -2.33 1.18
C THR A 100 1.63 -2.97 -0.15
N THR A 101 0.72 -2.34 -0.89
CA THR A 101 0.22 -2.85 -2.17
C THR A 101 0.42 -1.84 -3.30
N SER A 102 0.52 -2.33 -4.53
CA SER A 102 0.72 -1.51 -5.73
C SER A 102 -0.37 -1.71 -6.76
N THR A 103 -0.61 -0.69 -7.59
CA THR A 103 -1.65 -0.67 -8.63
C THR A 103 -1.38 -1.62 -9.81
N ASP A 104 -0.23 -2.31 -9.83
CA ASP A 104 0.03 -3.41 -10.78
C ASP A 104 -0.32 -4.79 -10.23
N GLY A 105 -0.89 -4.87 -9.02
CA GLY A 105 -1.31 -6.12 -8.37
C GLY A 105 -0.26 -6.73 -7.44
N VAL A 106 0.86 -6.06 -7.19
CA VAL A 106 1.93 -6.50 -6.26
C VAL A 106 1.59 -6.18 -4.80
N ILE A 107 1.95 -7.10 -3.90
CA ILE A 107 1.81 -6.99 -2.44
C ILE A 107 3.16 -7.31 -1.80
N LYS A 108 3.59 -6.49 -0.83
CA LYS A 108 4.86 -6.64 -0.12
C LYS A 108 4.67 -6.63 1.38
N PHE A 109 5.30 -7.59 2.04
CA PHE A 109 5.39 -7.71 3.49
C PHE A 109 6.72 -7.13 3.96
N TRP A 110 6.65 -6.27 4.97
CA TRP A 110 7.81 -5.62 5.60
C TRP A 110 7.71 -5.80 7.10
N LYS A 111 8.83 -6.08 7.78
CA LYS A 111 8.87 -6.24 9.24
C LYS A 111 9.35 -4.96 9.90
N LYS A 112 8.67 -4.50 10.97
CA LYS A 112 9.24 -3.47 11.86
C LYS A 112 10.49 -4.05 12.53
N GLN A 113 11.61 -3.39 12.33
CA GLN A 113 12.84 -3.64 13.10
C GLN A 113 12.97 -2.56 14.18
N ASP A 114 13.95 -2.68 15.07
CA ASP A 114 14.15 -1.69 16.16
C ASP A 114 14.27 -0.26 15.62
N VAL A 115 14.96 -0.07 14.50
CA VAL A 115 14.98 1.17 13.71
C VAL A 115 14.54 0.86 12.29
N GLY A 116 13.49 1.54 11.82
CA GLY A 116 12.98 1.37 10.45
C GLY A 116 12.24 0.04 10.20
N ILE A 117 12.21 -0.36 8.92
CA ILE A 117 11.58 -1.60 8.46
C ILE A 117 12.52 -2.37 7.52
N GLU A 118 12.33 -3.69 7.45
CA GLU A 118 13.04 -4.61 6.57
C GLU A 118 12.05 -5.28 5.59
N PHE A 119 12.49 -5.55 4.35
CA PHE A 119 11.70 -6.29 3.36
C PHE A 119 11.71 -7.80 3.66
N VAL A 120 10.54 -8.45 3.65
CA VAL A 120 10.41 -9.88 3.97
C VAL A 120 10.07 -10.72 2.74
N LYS A 121 8.93 -10.44 2.09
CA LYS A 121 8.38 -11.26 1.00
C LYS A 121 7.55 -10.39 0.06
N MET A 122 7.57 -10.71 -1.23
CA MET A 122 6.77 -10.06 -2.26
C MET A 122 5.98 -11.11 -3.03
N PHE A 123 4.71 -10.79 -3.30
CA PHE A 123 3.85 -11.56 -4.17
C PHE A 123 3.31 -10.64 -5.26
N LYS A 124 3.06 -11.22 -6.44
CA LYS A 124 2.15 -10.64 -7.44
C LYS A 124 0.89 -11.50 -7.54
N PRO A 125 -0.03 -11.41 -6.57
CA PRO A 125 -1.24 -12.23 -6.59
C PRO A 125 -2.23 -11.75 -7.64
N HIS A 126 -2.34 -10.44 -7.88
CA HIS A 126 -3.34 -9.87 -8.77
C HIS A 126 -2.76 -9.52 -10.16
N ALA A 127 -3.61 -9.62 -11.18
CA ALA A 127 -3.27 -9.30 -12.57
C ALA A 127 -3.47 -7.81 -12.93
N GLY A 128 -4.08 -7.03 -12.04
CA GLY A 128 -4.37 -5.60 -12.20
C GLY A 128 -4.48 -4.88 -10.86
N ASP A 129 -5.12 -3.72 -10.86
CA ASP A 129 -5.25 -2.88 -9.66
C ASP A 129 -5.99 -3.60 -8.52
N ILE A 130 -5.59 -3.28 -7.29
CA ILE A 130 -6.18 -3.79 -6.06
C ILE A 130 -7.25 -2.78 -5.63
N VAL A 131 -8.49 -3.22 -5.58
CA VAL A 131 -9.65 -2.34 -5.33
C VAL A 131 -9.78 -2.02 -3.84
N GLY A 132 -9.51 -3.02 -2.99
CA GLY A 132 -9.57 -2.93 -1.55
C GLY A 132 -8.70 -3.98 -0.86
N VAL A 133 -8.41 -3.72 0.42
CA VAL A 133 -7.60 -4.58 1.29
C VAL A 133 -8.16 -4.56 2.71
N SER A 134 -7.97 -5.64 3.46
CA SER A 134 -8.40 -5.71 4.87
C SER A 134 -7.43 -6.56 5.70
N VAL A 135 -7.14 -6.11 6.92
CA VAL A 135 -6.41 -6.88 7.94
C VAL A 135 -7.41 -7.37 8.99
N SER A 136 -7.28 -8.62 9.41
CA SER A 136 -8.03 -9.23 10.52
C SER A 136 -7.83 -8.47 11.84
N ALA A 137 -8.83 -8.51 12.72
CA ALA A 137 -8.81 -7.76 13.99
C ALA A 137 -7.69 -8.20 14.96
N ASP A 138 -7.13 -9.40 14.78
CA ASP A 138 -6.00 -9.98 15.50
C ASP A 138 -4.67 -9.98 14.70
N GLY A 139 -4.68 -9.43 13.48
CA GLY A 139 -3.48 -9.20 12.65
C GLY A 139 -2.79 -10.46 12.12
N ARG A 140 -3.48 -11.60 12.11
CA ARG A 140 -2.96 -12.89 11.61
C ARG A 140 -3.28 -13.15 10.14
N SER A 141 -4.47 -12.76 9.70
CA SER A 141 -4.91 -12.91 8.32
C SER A 141 -5.00 -11.56 7.62
N PHE A 142 -4.61 -11.52 6.35
CA PHE A 142 -4.74 -10.37 5.45
C PHE A 142 -5.49 -10.79 4.18
N ALA A 143 -6.32 -9.90 3.63
CA ALA A 143 -7.05 -10.16 2.39
C ALA A 143 -6.95 -8.97 1.44
N SER A 144 -6.81 -9.26 0.14
CA SER A 144 -6.90 -8.28 -0.95
C SER A 144 -7.93 -8.70 -1.98
N CYS A 145 -8.61 -7.73 -2.59
CA CYS A 145 -9.50 -7.96 -3.73
C CYS A 145 -9.04 -7.14 -4.95
N GLY A 146 -9.07 -7.76 -6.13
CA GLY A 146 -8.56 -7.17 -7.37
C GLY A 146 -9.64 -6.95 -8.43
N VAL A 147 -9.35 -6.07 -9.40
CA VAL A 147 -10.17 -5.90 -10.62
C VAL A 147 -10.25 -7.20 -11.44
N ASP A 148 -9.31 -8.12 -11.23
CA ASP A 148 -9.30 -9.49 -11.79
C ASP A 148 -10.38 -10.44 -11.24
N LYS A 149 -11.31 -9.93 -10.43
CA LYS A 149 -12.39 -10.69 -9.77
C LYS A 149 -11.90 -11.78 -8.82
N THR A 150 -10.65 -11.74 -8.36
CA THR A 150 -10.16 -12.64 -7.32
C THR A 150 -10.08 -11.95 -5.95
N VAL A 151 -10.27 -12.74 -4.90
CA VAL A 151 -9.91 -12.40 -3.52
C VAL A 151 -8.80 -13.35 -3.08
N ARG A 152 -7.80 -12.80 -2.39
CA ARG A 152 -6.56 -13.48 -2.04
C ARG A 152 -6.34 -13.36 -0.55
N ILE A 153 -6.30 -14.50 0.14
CA ILE A 153 -6.20 -14.58 1.59
C ILE A 153 -4.79 -15.05 1.96
N PHE A 154 -4.14 -14.33 2.87
CA PHE A 154 -2.77 -14.56 3.30
C PHE A 154 -2.68 -14.77 4.81
N ASP A 155 -1.79 -15.67 5.23
CA ASP A 155 -1.25 -15.70 6.59
C ASP A 155 -0.14 -14.65 6.70
N VAL A 156 -0.25 -13.75 7.66
CA VAL A 156 0.71 -12.68 7.94
C VAL A 156 1.96 -13.19 8.66
N VAL A 157 1.85 -14.29 9.40
CA VAL A 157 2.88 -14.86 10.27
C VAL A 157 3.76 -15.87 9.53
N THR A 158 3.19 -16.70 8.65
CA THR A 158 3.97 -17.57 7.74
C THR A 158 4.30 -16.90 6.40
N PHE A 159 3.62 -15.78 6.11
CA PHE A 159 3.69 -15.04 4.85
C PHE A 159 3.18 -15.83 3.64
N ASP A 160 2.23 -16.76 3.79
CA ASP A 160 1.78 -17.61 2.68
C ASP A 160 0.37 -17.26 2.18
N LEU A 161 0.12 -17.52 0.90
CA LEU A 161 -1.21 -17.43 0.30
C LEU A 161 -2.02 -18.66 0.71
N ILE A 162 -2.92 -18.50 1.68
CA ILE A 162 -3.82 -19.56 2.16
C ILE A 162 -4.79 -19.97 1.05
N ALA A 163 -5.43 -18.98 0.41
CA ALA A 163 -6.53 -19.24 -0.51
C ALA A 163 -6.68 -18.18 -1.62
N MET A 164 -7.29 -18.62 -2.72
CA MET A 164 -7.77 -17.80 -3.82
C MET A 164 -9.26 -18.10 -4.04
N LEU A 165 -10.09 -17.06 -3.92
CA LEU A 165 -11.51 -17.11 -4.22
C LEU A 165 -11.75 -16.41 -5.56
N THR A 166 -12.54 -17.02 -6.46
CA THR A 166 -12.91 -16.43 -7.75
C THR A 166 -14.36 -15.98 -7.71
N LEU A 167 -14.60 -14.68 -7.93
CA LEU A 167 -15.91 -14.06 -7.86
C LEU A 167 -16.59 -14.00 -9.23
N LYS A 168 -17.93 -14.03 -9.22
CA LYS A 168 -18.76 -13.80 -10.42
C LYS A 168 -18.68 -12.33 -10.88
N HIS A 169 -18.63 -11.43 -9.91
CA HIS A 169 -18.73 -9.97 -10.07
C HIS A 169 -17.48 -9.26 -9.59
N THR A 170 -17.24 -8.05 -10.09
CA THR A 170 -16.10 -7.23 -9.68
C THR A 170 -16.27 -6.81 -8.22
N PRO A 171 -15.29 -7.06 -7.33
CA PRO A 171 -15.37 -6.65 -5.94
C PRO A 171 -15.17 -5.14 -5.82
N THR A 172 -15.92 -4.49 -4.94
CA THR A 172 -15.86 -3.05 -4.68
C THR A 172 -15.29 -2.71 -3.31
N SER A 173 -15.44 -3.61 -2.33
CA SER A 173 -14.93 -3.43 -0.96
C SER A 173 -14.75 -4.79 -0.27
N ILE A 174 -13.91 -4.86 0.76
CA ILE A 174 -13.58 -6.09 1.48
C ILE A 174 -13.33 -5.81 2.96
N CYS A 175 -13.82 -6.68 3.85
CA CYS A 175 -13.69 -6.49 5.30
C CYS A 175 -13.60 -7.83 6.04
N TRP A 176 -12.68 -7.96 6.99
CA TRP A 176 -12.72 -9.04 7.98
C TRP A 176 -13.79 -8.76 9.04
N VAL A 177 -14.75 -9.67 9.18
CA VAL A 177 -15.96 -9.49 9.99
C VAL A 177 -16.06 -10.53 11.11
N HIS A 178 -14.99 -10.66 11.90
CA HIS A 178 -14.94 -11.58 13.03
C HIS A 178 -14.23 -10.95 14.24
N LYS A 179 -14.68 -11.33 15.44
CA LYS A 179 -14.00 -10.98 16.69
C LYS A 179 -12.59 -11.58 16.77
N ARG A 180 -11.71 -10.90 17.51
CA ARG A 180 -10.36 -11.37 17.87
C ARG A 180 -10.43 -12.77 18.50
N GLY A 181 -9.62 -13.70 18.00
CA GLY A 181 -9.57 -15.06 18.51
C GLY A 181 -10.79 -15.94 18.16
N ALA A 182 -11.64 -15.53 17.20
CA ALA A 182 -12.67 -16.41 16.65
C ALA A 182 -12.05 -17.65 15.99
N SER A 183 -12.62 -18.83 16.25
CA SER A 183 -12.20 -20.10 15.63
C SER A 183 -12.53 -20.19 14.13
N LEU A 184 -13.59 -19.50 13.71
CA LEU A 184 -13.97 -19.32 12.32
C LEU A 184 -13.81 -17.83 11.97
N PRO A 185 -12.72 -17.43 11.28
CA PRO A 185 -12.61 -16.10 10.71
C PRO A 185 -13.60 -15.98 9.53
N ILE A 186 -14.22 -14.81 9.39
CA ILE A 186 -15.26 -14.55 8.38
C ILE A 186 -14.85 -13.33 7.55
N LEU A 187 -15.04 -13.41 6.23
CA LEU A 187 -14.63 -12.40 5.27
C LEU A 187 -15.83 -11.90 4.47
N ALA A 188 -16.14 -10.61 4.56
CA ALA A 188 -17.21 -9.97 3.79
C ALA A 188 -16.62 -9.29 2.55
N VAL A 189 -17.26 -9.50 1.39
CA VAL A 189 -16.86 -8.96 0.09
C VAL A 189 -18.06 -8.31 -0.58
N ALA A 190 -17.97 -7.00 -0.82
CA ALA A 190 -18.98 -6.25 -1.56
C ALA A 190 -18.71 -6.30 -3.08
N ASN A 191 -19.76 -6.23 -3.89
CA ASN A 191 -19.64 -6.26 -5.36
C ASN A 191 -20.33 -5.09 -6.09
N GLU A 192 -20.03 -4.99 -7.39
CA GLU A 192 -20.57 -4.02 -8.35
C GLU A 192 -22.10 -4.03 -8.50
N LEU A 193 -22.80 -5.05 -7.96
CA LEU A 193 -24.25 -5.23 -8.03
C LEU A 193 -24.99 -4.90 -6.72
N ASN A 194 -24.34 -4.25 -5.74
CA ASN A 194 -24.84 -3.92 -4.39
C ASN A 194 -24.88 -5.06 -3.35
N GLN A 195 -24.50 -6.27 -3.73
CA GLN A 195 -24.53 -7.44 -2.86
C GLN A 195 -23.30 -7.48 -1.94
N ILE A 196 -23.45 -7.96 -0.71
CA ILE A 196 -22.33 -8.36 0.16
C ILE A 196 -22.34 -9.89 0.31
N GLN A 197 -21.29 -10.54 -0.20
CA GLN A 197 -21.10 -11.99 -0.09
C GLN A 197 -20.19 -12.30 1.11
N ILE A 198 -20.56 -13.30 1.90
CA ILE A 198 -19.86 -13.71 3.12
C ILE A 198 -19.11 -15.03 2.86
N PHE A 199 -17.81 -15.08 3.10
CA PHE A 199 -16.94 -16.23 2.83
C PHE A 199 -16.24 -16.75 4.09
N ASP A 200 -15.81 -18.02 4.05
CA ASP A 200 -14.93 -18.60 5.07
C ASP A 200 -13.53 -17.98 4.96
N GLY A 201 -13.09 -17.34 6.03
CA GLY A 201 -11.79 -16.69 6.14
C GLY A 201 -10.60 -17.64 6.08
N ARG A 202 -10.83 -18.95 6.28
CA ARG A 202 -9.81 -20.00 6.13
C ARG A 202 -9.65 -20.46 4.68
N GLY A 203 -10.61 -20.12 3.81
CA GLY A 203 -10.61 -20.52 2.41
C GLY A 203 -10.85 -22.01 2.14
N GLU A 204 -11.23 -22.80 3.16
CA GLU A 204 -11.62 -24.21 3.00
C GLU A 204 -12.85 -24.36 2.09
N ASN A 205 -13.77 -23.38 2.13
CA ASN A 205 -14.88 -23.26 1.20
C ASN A 205 -14.67 -22.08 0.25
N THR A 206 -14.77 -22.33 -1.06
CA THR A 206 -14.63 -21.31 -2.11
C THR A 206 -15.95 -20.64 -2.51
N GLN A 207 -17.09 -21.18 -2.06
CA GLN A 207 -18.42 -20.59 -2.26
C GLN A 207 -18.79 -19.66 -1.08
N PRO A 208 -19.65 -18.65 -1.31
CA PRO A 208 -20.17 -17.84 -0.21
C PRO A 208 -21.05 -18.68 0.73
N ILE A 209 -20.89 -18.44 2.02
CA ILE A 209 -21.72 -18.96 3.11
C ILE A 209 -23.10 -18.26 3.09
N HIS A 210 -23.13 -16.96 2.75
CA HIS A 210 -24.35 -16.15 2.73
C HIS A 210 -24.23 -14.98 1.73
N GLU A 211 -25.36 -14.45 1.24
CA GLU A 211 -25.42 -13.30 0.31
C GLU A 211 -26.46 -12.26 0.76
N LEU A 212 -25.98 -11.09 1.23
CA LEU A 212 -26.81 -9.97 1.67
C LEU A 212 -27.24 -9.12 0.45
N ASN A 213 -28.43 -9.44 -0.07
CA ASN A 213 -28.98 -8.88 -1.32
C ASN A 213 -30.00 -7.73 -1.11
N LYS A 214 -30.21 -7.27 0.13
CA LYS A 214 -31.25 -6.29 0.49
C LYS A 214 -30.77 -5.08 1.30
N LEU A 215 -29.55 -5.12 1.82
CA LEU A 215 -29.04 -4.12 2.77
C LEU A 215 -28.84 -2.75 2.12
N HIS A 216 -28.20 -2.72 0.94
CA HIS A 216 -27.93 -1.50 0.18
C HIS A 216 -28.67 -1.49 -1.16
N ARG A 217 -28.88 -0.30 -1.73
CA ARG A 217 -29.51 -0.14 -3.05
C ARG A 217 -28.50 0.18 -4.15
N LYS A 218 -27.32 0.70 -3.80
CA LYS A 218 -26.18 0.96 -4.70
C LYS A 218 -24.95 0.15 -4.26
N PRO A 219 -23.91 0.03 -5.10
CA PRO A 219 -22.68 -0.66 -4.74
C PRO A 219 -22.06 -0.13 -3.45
N VAL A 220 -21.64 -1.05 -2.59
CA VAL A 220 -20.99 -0.76 -1.31
C VAL A 220 -19.52 -0.48 -1.55
N ASN A 221 -19.04 0.69 -1.11
CA ASN A 221 -17.68 1.17 -1.41
C ASN A 221 -16.71 1.05 -0.23
N ALA A 222 -17.20 1.18 1.01
CA ALA A 222 -16.40 1.00 2.22
C ALA A 222 -17.14 0.13 3.25
N MET A 223 -16.39 -0.68 3.99
CA MET A 223 -16.86 -1.53 5.07
C MET A 223 -15.83 -1.57 6.20
N ALA A 224 -16.26 -1.45 7.45
CA ALA A 224 -15.40 -1.53 8.62
C ALA A 224 -16.08 -2.28 9.77
N PHE A 225 -15.38 -3.25 10.37
CA PHE A 225 -15.87 -4.07 11.48
C PHE A 225 -15.45 -3.51 12.84
N ASN A 226 -16.38 -3.47 13.79
CA ASN A 226 -16.17 -3.06 15.17
C ASN A 226 -16.22 -4.27 16.12
N ASN A 227 -15.03 -4.70 16.56
CA ASN A 227 -14.85 -5.84 17.47
C ASN A 227 -15.56 -5.68 18.82
N VAL A 228 -15.83 -4.45 19.29
CA VAL A 228 -16.52 -4.21 20.58
C VAL A 228 -18.00 -4.51 20.48
N PHE A 229 -18.66 -4.02 19.42
CA PHE A 229 -20.10 -4.14 19.21
C PHE A 229 -20.52 -5.36 18.37
N ASP A 230 -19.55 -6.17 17.88
CA ASP A 230 -19.75 -7.25 16.89
C ASP A 230 -20.41 -6.76 15.58
N CYS A 231 -20.23 -5.49 15.24
CA CYS A 231 -21.01 -4.80 14.22
C CYS A 231 -20.12 -4.32 13.06
N VAL A 232 -20.54 -4.59 11.84
CA VAL A 232 -20.01 -4.00 10.61
C VAL A 232 -20.77 -2.70 10.32
N VAL A 233 -20.05 -1.66 9.92
CA VAL A 233 -20.61 -0.46 9.29
C VAL A 233 -20.21 -0.48 7.82
N SER A 234 -21.17 -0.24 6.93
CA SER A 234 -21.01 -0.33 5.48
C SER A 234 -21.66 0.86 4.78
N SER A 235 -21.02 1.42 3.76
CA SER A 235 -21.56 2.57 3.01
C SER A 235 -21.75 2.27 1.52
N ASP A 236 -22.79 2.84 0.92
CA ASP A 236 -22.98 2.83 -0.53
C ASP A 236 -22.53 4.15 -1.21
N VAL A 237 -22.33 4.08 -2.53
CA VAL A 237 -22.04 5.23 -3.41
C VAL A 237 -23.22 6.23 -3.49
N GLY A 238 -24.32 6.01 -2.76
CA GLY A 238 -25.43 6.94 -2.58
C GLY A 238 -25.41 7.72 -1.25
N GLY A 239 -24.44 7.47 -0.37
CA GLY A 239 -24.41 8.08 0.95
C GLY A 239 -25.36 7.42 1.97
N MET A 240 -25.84 6.21 1.71
CA MET A 240 -26.46 5.39 2.75
C MET A 240 -25.35 4.68 3.56
N VAL A 241 -25.45 4.75 4.89
CA VAL A 241 -24.58 4.01 5.81
C VAL A 241 -25.44 3.04 6.62
N GLU A 242 -25.19 1.74 6.52
CA GLU A 242 -25.96 0.68 7.19
C GLU A 242 -25.09 -0.11 8.18
N TYR A 243 -25.73 -0.54 9.27
CA TYR A 243 -25.15 -1.29 10.38
C TYR A 243 -25.72 -2.72 10.38
N TRP A 244 -24.86 -3.73 10.49
CA TRP A 244 -25.24 -5.15 10.51
C TRP A 244 -24.21 -5.97 11.27
N GLN A 245 -24.62 -7.07 11.91
CA GLN A 245 -23.70 -8.00 12.58
C GLN A 245 -23.39 -9.22 11.69
N PRO A 246 -22.20 -9.85 11.76
CA PRO A 246 -21.82 -10.99 10.92
C PRO A 246 -22.33 -12.33 11.49
N ARG A 247 -23.48 -12.32 12.17
CA ARG A 247 -24.05 -13.40 12.99
C ARG A 247 -25.58 -13.33 12.99
N ASP A 248 -26.21 -14.42 13.40
CA ASP A 248 -27.66 -14.57 13.43
C ASP A 248 -28.26 -14.23 12.04
N ASP A 249 -29.34 -13.45 11.97
CA ASP A 249 -30.01 -13.09 10.71
C ASP A 249 -29.34 -11.91 9.94
N TYR A 250 -28.12 -11.51 10.33
CA TYR A 250 -27.35 -10.37 9.78
C TYR A 250 -28.01 -8.98 9.94
N ASP A 251 -28.93 -8.83 10.88
CA ASP A 251 -29.57 -7.54 11.19
C ASP A 251 -28.67 -6.56 11.97
N LYS A 252 -29.15 -5.34 12.19
CA LYS A 252 -28.51 -4.34 13.08
C LYS A 252 -28.56 -4.84 14.54
N PRO A 253 -27.45 -4.87 15.29
CA PRO A 253 -27.49 -5.26 16.70
C PRO A 253 -28.32 -4.29 17.55
N SER A 254 -28.85 -4.79 18.67
CA SER A 254 -29.62 -4.02 19.65
C SER A 254 -28.78 -3.10 20.55
N SER A 255 -27.45 -3.23 20.51
CA SER A 255 -26.48 -2.42 21.26
C SER A 255 -26.16 -1.06 20.63
N VAL A 256 -26.76 -0.75 19.48
CA VAL A 256 -26.68 0.55 18.79
C VAL A 256 -28.09 1.09 18.52
N PHE A 257 -28.21 2.41 18.32
CA PHE A 257 -29.41 3.22 18.08
C PHE A 257 -30.65 2.45 17.58
N GLU A 258 -31.81 2.69 18.18
CA GLU A 258 -33.06 2.03 17.79
C GLU A 258 -33.54 2.57 16.43
N TYR A 259 -33.81 3.88 16.35
CA TYR A 259 -34.33 4.50 15.13
C TYR A 259 -33.25 5.27 14.36
N LYS A 260 -33.05 4.89 13.10
CA LYS A 260 -32.09 5.55 12.21
C LYS A 260 -32.36 7.06 12.02
N ALA A 261 -33.59 7.51 12.24
CA ALA A 261 -33.98 8.92 12.19
C ALA A 261 -33.33 9.79 13.29
N GLU A 262 -32.88 9.19 14.39
CA GLU A 262 -32.19 9.87 15.50
C GLU A 262 -30.69 10.08 15.24
N THR A 263 -30.20 9.60 14.10
CA THR A 263 -28.78 9.57 13.73
C THR A 263 -28.42 10.63 12.69
N ASN A 264 -27.14 10.98 12.62
CA ASN A 264 -26.61 11.85 11.57
C ASN A 264 -26.23 11.09 10.28
N LEU A 265 -26.53 9.79 10.18
CA LEU A 265 -26.15 8.96 9.02
C LEU A 265 -26.82 9.40 7.71
N PHE A 266 -27.96 10.10 7.78
CA PHE A 266 -28.62 10.65 6.59
C PHE A 266 -27.96 11.91 6.03
N ASP A 267 -27.02 12.55 6.76
CA ASP A 267 -26.45 13.84 6.35
C ASP A 267 -25.63 13.72 5.06
N PHE A 268 -24.89 12.62 4.88
CA PHE A 268 -24.22 12.28 3.61
C PHE A 268 -25.17 12.33 2.40
N LYS A 269 -26.38 11.78 2.56
CA LYS A 269 -27.41 11.75 1.51
C LYS A 269 -28.05 13.12 1.28
N LYS A 270 -28.14 13.98 2.31
CA LYS A 270 -28.55 15.39 2.18
C LYS A 270 -27.50 16.17 1.37
N THR A 271 -26.20 15.98 1.67
CA THR A 271 -25.06 16.61 0.98
C THR A 271 -24.71 15.96 -0.37
N LYS A 272 -25.39 14.86 -0.75
CA LYS A 272 -25.13 14.05 -1.96
C LYS A 272 -23.68 13.54 -2.04
N SER A 273 -23.07 13.28 -0.88
CA SER A 273 -21.75 12.71 -0.74
C SER A 273 -21.81 11.27 -0.24
N ALA A 274 -20.74 10.51 -0.46
CA ALA A 274 -20.58 9.15 0.04
C ALA A 274 -19.28 9.05 0.86
N PRO A 275 -19.27 8.36 2.01
CA PRO A 275 -18.02 7.95 2.66
C PRO A 275 -17.18 7.14 1.67
N THR A 276 -15.92 7.51 1.45
CA THR A 276 -14.94 6.69 0.71
C THR A 276 -14.01 5.92 1.64
N SER A 277 -13.92 6.38 2.89
CA SER A 277 -13.25 5.68 3.98
C SER A 277 -14.19 5.55 5.17
N LEU A 278 -14.18 4.38 5.80
CA LEU A 278 -14.73 4.12 7.12
C LEU A 278 -13.60 3.56 7.98
N THR A 279 -13.37 4.09 9.18
CA THR A 279 -12.37 3.56 10.11
C THR A 279 -12.89 3.65 11.53
N ILE A 280 -12.88 2.53 12.25
CA ILE A 280 -13.28 2.45 13.66
C ILE A 280 -12.09 2.87 14.54
N SER A 281 -12.36 3.62 15.60
CA SER A 281 -11.37 3.91 16.64
C SER A 281 -10.88 2.64 17.35
N PRO A 282 -9.62 2.56 17.82
CA PRO A 282 -9.12 1.40 18.57
C PRO A 282 -9.90 1.09 19.86
N THR A 283 -10.61 2.07 20.41
CA THR A 283 -11.53 1.90 21.56
C THR A 283 -12.89 1.32 21.18
N GLY A 284 -13.23 1.28 19.88
CA GLY A 284 -14.54 0.83 19.38
C GLY A 284 -15.71 1.77 19.63
N LEU A 285 -15.51 2.90 20.33
CA LEU A 285 -16.58 3.82 20.72
C LEU A 285 -16.92 4.86 19.65
N GLN A 286 -16.00 5.15 18.74
CA GLN A 286 -16.17 6.13 17.66
C GLN A 286 -15.76 5.55 16.31
N PHE A 287 -16.24 6.16 15.22
CA PHE A 287 -15.71 5.94 13.88
C PHE A 287 -15.55 7.26 13.13
N ALA A 288 -14.58 7.30 12.22
CA ALA A 288 -14.28 8.42 11.36
C ALA A 288 -14.56 8.05 9.89
N THR A 289 -15.00 9.04 9.13
CA THR A 289 -15.28 8.91 7.69
C THR A 289 -14.65 10.07 6.93
N PHE A 290 -14.03 9.78 5.78
CA PHE A 290 -13.78 10.79 4.74
C PHE A 290 -14.86 10.64 3.66
N SER A 291 -15.50 11.72 3.22
CA SER A 291 -16.49 11.67 2.15
C SER A 291 -16.15 12.55 0.95
N LEU A 292 -16.69 12.17 -0.22
CA LEU A 292 -16.59 12.92 -1.47
C LEU A 292 -17.99 13.05 -2.12
N PRO A 293 -18.27 14.13 -2.87
CA PRO A 293 -17.36 15.22 -3.26
C PRO A 293 -17.21 16.34 -2.20
N ASP A 294 -17.93 16.26 -1.07
CA ASP A 294 -17.95 17.32 -0.04
C ASP A 294 -16.62 17.51 0.72
N ARG A 295 -15.71 16.53 0.68
CA ARG A 295 -14.36 16.58 1.28
C ARG A 295 -14.39 16.83 2.78
N GLN A 296 -15.46 16.38 3.45
CA GLN A 296 -15.59 16.50 4.90
C GLN A 296 -15.10 15.24 5.61
N ILE A 297 -14.51 15.46 6.79
CA ILE A 297 -14.12 14.41 7.71
C ILE A 297 -15.07 14.47 8.89
N ARG A 298 -15.90 13.45 9.03
CA ARG A 298 -16.91 13.35 10.08
C ARG A 298 -16.50 12.28 11.08
N VAL A 299 -16.58 12.60 12.36
CA VAL A 299 -16.36 11.67 13.48
C VAL A 299 -17.69 11.50 14.20
N PHE A 300 -18.13 10.27 14.32
CA PHE A 300 -19.40 9.89 14.94
C PHE A 300 -19.14 9.02 16.17
N ASP A 301 -20.06 9.10 17.13
CA ASP A 301 -20.19 8.09 18.17
C ASP A 301 -20.77 6.81 17.57
N PHE A 302 -20.23 5.64 17.95
CA PHE A 302 -20.59 4.38 17.30
C PHE A 302 -21.96 3.85 17.75
N ALA A 303 -22.30 4.03 19.04
CA ALA A 303 -23.53 3.50 19.63
C ALA A 303 -24.76 4.30 19.18
N SER A 304 -24.68 5.63 19.21
CA SER A 304 -25.77 6.53 18.83
C SER A 304 -25.77 6.93 17.36
N ALA A 305 -24.66 6.74 16.64
CA ALA A 305 -24.43 7.24 15.27
C ALA A 305 -24.71 8.76 15.08
N LYS A 306 -24.58 9.52 16.18
CA LYS A 306 -24.66 10.99 16.19
C LYS A 306 -23.29 11.61 15.89
N LEU A 307 -23.31 12.77 15.23
CA LEU A 307 -22.11 13.48 14.77
C LEU A 307 -21.43 14.19 15.95
N VAL A 308 -20.18 13.82 16.24
CA VAL A 308 -19.38 14.39 17.35
C VAL A 308 -18.49 15.54 16.86
N ARG A 309 -17.92 15.40 15.65
CA ARG A 309 -17.11 16.43 14.97
C ARG A 309 -17.31 16.36 13.46
N SER A 310 -17.23 17.52 12.80
CA SER A 310 -16.96 17.62 11.36
C SER A 310 -15.77 18.54 11.13
N TYR A 311 -14.93 18.20 10.16
CA TYR A 311 -13.83 19.02 9.67
C TYR A 311 -14.01 19.22 8.17
N ASP A 312 -13.96 20.47 7.72
CA ASP A 312 -14.12 20.82 6.31
C ASP A 312 -12.76 20.98 5.63
N GLU A 313 -12.47 20.10 4.67
CA GLU A 313 -11.31 20.18 3.77
C GLU A 313 -11.76 20.48 2.33
N SER A 314 -12.92 21.13 2.16
CA SER A 314 -13.37 21.64 0.86
C SER A 314 -12.40 22.67 0.28
N ILE A 315 -12.29 22.68 -1.06
CA ILE A 315 -11.41 23.59 -1.80
C ILE A 315 -11.75 25.07 -1.51
N GLU A 316 -13.03 25.38 -1.34
CA GLU A 316 -13.53 26.73 -1.06
C GLU A 316 -13.04 27.23 0.30
N THR A 317 -13.37 26.52 1.38
CA THR A 317 -12.94 26.86 2.75
C THR A 317 -11.42 26.96 2.87
N ILE A 318 -10.68 26.04 2.26
CA ILE A 318 -9.20 26.07 2.22
C ILE A 318 -8.69 27.32 1.49
N THR A 319 -9.28 27.68 0.35
CA THR A 319 -8.86 28.86 -0.44
C THR A 319 -9.16 30.15 0.32
N THR A 320 -10.33 30.26 0.95
CA THR A 320 -10.69 31.40 1.81
C THR A 320 -9.74 31.50 3.01
N MET A 321 -9.34 30.39 3.65
CA MET A 321 -8.36 30.40 4.74
C MET A 321 -6.96 30.84 4.30
N GLN A 322 -6.50 30.43 3.11
CA GLN A 322 -5.23 30.89 2.52
C GLN A 322 -5.27 32.39 2.20
N GLN A 323 -6.36 32.89 1.62
CA GLN A 323 -6.54 34.31 1.29
C GLN A 323 -6.67 35.20 2.54
N ALA A 324 -7.44 34.78 3.53
CA ALA A 324 -7.62 35.49 4.80
C ALA A 324 -6.40 35.39 5.75
N GLY A 325 -5.39 34.58 5.43
CA GLY A 325 -4.23 34.34 6.29
C GLY A 325 -4.55 33.54 7.57
N THR A 326 -5.72 32.92 7.64
CA THR A 326 -6.19 32.12 8.80
C THR A 326 -5.85 30.63 8.67
N ALA A 327 -5.30 30.20 7.54
CA ALA A 327 -4.78 28.85 7.34
C ALA A 327 -3.71 28.47 8.37
N VAL A 328 -3.71 27.21 8.81
CA VAL A 328 -2.76 26.63 9.79
C VAL A 328 -1.29 26.84 9.38
N GLN A 329 -1.03 26.88 8.08
CA GLN A 329 0.23 27.32 7.50
C GLN A 329 -0.08 28.05 6.19
N LYS A 330 0.47 29.25 6.01
CA LYS A 330 0.47 29.93 4.71
C LYS A 330 1.47 29.25 3.78
N VAL A 331 1.04 28.93 2.58
CA VAL A 331 1.87 28.36 1.50
C VAL A 331 2.13 29.46 0.46
N GLU A 332 3.21 29.39 -0.31
CA GLU A 332 3.42 30.28 -1.46
C GLU A 332 2.38 29.99 -2.55
N ASP A 333 1.81 31.01 -3.19
CA ASP A 333 0.66 30.84 -4.09
C ASP A 333 0.98 29.95 -5.32
N VAL A 334 2.24 29.89 -5.74
CA VAL A 334 2.74 28.99 -6.81
C VAL A 334 2.81 27.52 -6.35
N ASP A 335 3.07 27.25 -5.08
CA ASP A 335 3.02 25.88 -4.51
C ASP A 335 1.57 25.51 -4.16
N PHE A 336 0.80 26.44 -3.60
CA PHE A 336 -0.63 26.28 -3.33
C PHE A 336 -1.42 25.96 -4.61
N GLY A 337 -1.20 26.69 -5.71
CA GLY A 337 -1.84 26.42 -7.00
C GLY A 337 -1.50 25.05 -7.58
N ARG A 338 -0.26 24.57 -7.41
CA ARG A 338 0.14 23.21 -7.81
C ARG A 338 -0.53 22.12 -6.96
N ARG A 339 -0.58 22.31 -5.63
CA ARG A 339 -1.30 21.41 -4.72
C ARG A 339 -2.80 21.38 -5.03
N LEU A 340 -3.40 22.53 -5.32
CA LEU A 340 -4.82 22.69 -5.67
C LEU A 340 -5.19 21.99 -6.99
N ALA A 341 -4.27 21.92 -7.95
CA ALA A 341 -4.46 21.13 -9.17
C ALA A 341 -4.56 19.64 -8.86
N VAL A 342 -3.60 19.10 -8.09
CA VAL A 342 -3.62 17.69 -7.61
C VAL A 342 -4.88 17.42 -6.79
N GLU A 343 -5.32 18.37 -5.96
CA GLU A 343 -6.51 18.23 -5.11
C GLU A 343 -7.82 18.07 -5.91
N LYS A 344 -7.84 18.40 -7.21
CA LYS A 344 -8.95 18.10 -8.14
C LYS A 344 -8.86 16.69 -8.75
N GLU A 345 -7.66 16.13 -8.91
CA GLU A 345 -7.44 14.78 -9.46
C GLU A 345 -7.89 13.68 -8.47
N ILE A 346 -7.85 13.95 -7.16
CA ILE A 346 -8.25 13.01 -6.08
C ILE A 346 -9.71 12.52 -6.22
N GLU A 347 -10.58 13.31 -6.85
CA GLU A 347 -11.97 12.92 -7.09
C GLU A 347 -12.12 11.82 -8.17
N ALA A 348 -11.05 11.43 -8.86
CA ALA A 348 -11.05 10.30 -9.78
C ALA A 348 -11.33 8.97 -9.04
N GLU A 349 -12.20 8.13 -9.61
CA GLU A 349 -12.67 6.88 -9.00
C GLU A 349 -11.53 5.92 -8.59
N SER A 350 -10.47 5.86 -9.40
CA SER A 350 -9.26 5.07 -9.15
C SER A 350 -8.44 5.48 -7.91
N VAL A 351 -8.74 6.63 -7.31
CA VAL A 351 -8.12 7.16 -6.08
C VAL A 351 -9.06 7.05 -4.88
N ARG A 352 -10.39 7.15 -5.08
CA ARG A 352 -11.39 7.27 -3.99
C ARG A 352 -11.27 6.20 -2.91
N SER A 353 -11.15 4.92 -3.27
CA SER A 353 -11.06 3.82 -2.30
C SER A 353 -9.74 3.77 -1.52
N LYS A 354 -8.70 4.48 -1.99
CA LYS A 354 -7.35 4.48 -1.40
C LYS A 354 -7.17 5.58 -0.37
N ILE A 355 -8.04 6.60 -0.35
CA ILE A 355 -8.03 7.67 0.67
C ILE A 355 -8.46 7.09 2.02
N ASN A 356 -7.77 7.41 3.12
CA ASN A 356 -8.26 7.10 4.46
C ASN A 356 -8.06 8.21 5.51
N VAL A 357 -8.75 8.04 6.64
CA VAL A 357 -8.57 8.76 7.90
C VAL A 357 -8.31 7.71 8.95
N ILE A 358 -7.26 7.86 9.75
CA ILE A 358 -6.90 6.89 10.81
C ILE A 358 -6.96 7.55 12.19
N PHE A 359 -7.16 6.73 13.23
CA PHE A 359 -7.03 7.15 14.63
C PHE A 359 -5.64 6.77 15.18
N ASP A 360 -5.26 7.39 16.29
CA ASP A 360 -4.21 6.87 17.18
C ASP A 360 -4.76 5.80 18.15
N GLU A 361 -3.87 5.08 18.84
CA GLU A 361 -4.18 4.05 19.85
C GLU A 361 -5.15 4.52 20.96
N SER A 362 -5.15 5.82 21.32
CA SER A 362 -6.10 6.38 22.31
C SER A 362 -7.46 6.75 21.73
N GLY A 363 -7.57 6.92 20.41
CA GLY A 363 -8.76 7.44 19.73
C GLY A 363 -9.00 8.94 19.95
N HIS A 364 -8.05 9.69 20.52
CA HIS A 364 -8.18 11.13 20.76
C HIS A 364 -7.65 11.98 19.60
N PHE A 365 -6.85 11.39 18.71
CA PHE A 365 -6.30 12.04 17.53
C PHE A 365 -6.77 11.32 16.27
N ILE A 366 -7.14 12.11 15.25
CA ILE A 366 -7.28 11.63 13.88
C ILE A 366 -6.12 12.15 13.03
N LEU A 367 -5.64 11.31 12.12
CA LEU A 367 -4.60 11.63 11.15
C LEU A 367 -5.17 11.45 9.75
N TYR A 368 -4.97 12.44 8.88
CA TYR A 368 -5.46 12.41 7.52
C TYR A 368 -4.63 13.28 6.57
N GLY A 369 -4.62 12.89 5.29
CA GLY A 369 -4.01 13.70 4.24
C GLY A 369 -4.87 14.92 3.91
N SER A 370 -4.23 16.07 3.78
CA SER A 370 -4.80 17.36 3.38
C SER A 370 -3.88 18.01 2.33
N ILE A 371 -4.36 19.05 1.65
CA ILE A 371 -3.56 19.87 0.71
C ILE A 371 -2.27 20.42 1.35
N LEU A 372 -2.31 20.73 2.66
CA LEU A 372 -1.18 21.31 3.40
C LEU A 372 -0.11 20.27 3.77
N GLY A 373 -0.44 18.99 3.78
CA GLY A 373 0.36 17.91 4.38
C GLY A 373 -0.53 16.92 5.13
N ILE A 374 0.03 16.18 6.08
CA ILE A 374 -0.73 15.27 6.94
C ILE A 374 -1.10 16.00 8.23
N LYS A 375 -2.40 16.25 8.43
CA LYS A 375 -2.92 16.89 9.65
C LYS A 375 -3.09 15.86 10.76
N VAL A 376 -2.60 16.17 11.94
CA VAL A 376 -2.85 15.41 13.20
C VAL A 376 -3.76 16.28 14.06
N VAL A 377 -5.02 15.88 14.23
CA VAL A 377 -6.07 16.70 14.84
C VAL A 377 -6.60 16.06 16.12
N ASN A 378 -6.52 16.79 17.22
CA ASN A 378 -7.08 16.41 18.51
C ASN A 378 -8.61 16.63 18.49
N THR A 379 -9.39 15.56 18.58
CA THR A 379 -10.87 15.60 18.49
C THR A 379 -11.51 16.25 19.73
N VAL A 380 -10.85 16.14 20.89
CA VAL A 380 -11.32 16.69 22.17
C VAL A 380 -11.13 18.20 22.22
N THR A 381 -9.93 18.70 21.90
CA THR A 381 -9.58 20.14 21.97
C THR A 381 -9.90 20.89 20.68
N ASN A 382 -10.23 20.16 19.60
CA ASN A 382 -10.55 20.66 18.26
C ASN A 382 -9.44 21.52 17.64
N ARG A 383 -8.19 21.02 17.68
CA ARG A 383 -6.99 21.71 17.17
C ARG A 383 -6.10 20.76 16.38
N VAL A 384 -5.42 21.31 15.37
CA VAL A 384 -4.30 20.63 14.70
C VAL A 384 -3.11 20.66 15.65
N SER A 385 -2.75 19.52 16.22
CA SER A 385 -1.63 19.41 17.17
C SER A 385 -0.28 19.19 16.47
N ARG A 386 -0.27 18.60 15.26
CA ARG A 386 0.89 18.55 14.35
C ARG A 386 0.46 18.63 12.88
N LEU A 387 1.37 19.10 12.03
CA LEU A 387 1.26 19.09 10.58
C LEU A 387 2.55 18.48 10.00
N LEU A 388 2.47 17.25 9.51
CA LEU A 388 3.59 16.51 8.93
C LEU A 388 3.60 16.69 7.40
N ALA A 389 4.72 16.39 6.74
CA ALA A 389 4.92 16.54 5.29
C ALA A 389 4.73 17.98 4.73
N LYS A 390 4.62 19.02 5.57
CA LYS A 390 4.31 20.39 5.14
C LYS A 390 5.27 20.95 4.09
N ASP A 391 6.56 20.68 4.25
CA ASP A 391 7.65 21.18 3.41
C ASP A 391 7.99 20.20 2.26
N GLU A 392 7.23 19.10 2.11
CA GLU A 392 7.53 17.98 1.20
C GLU A 392 6.78 18.08 -0.13
N THR A 393 6.91 19.21 -0.84
CA THR A 393 6.36 19.40 -2.20
C THR A 393 6.70 18.24 -3.15
N GLY A 394 7.85 17.59 -2.99
CA GLY A 394 8.24 16.41 -3.78
C GLY A 394 7.45 15.13 -3.49
N MET A 395 6.92 14.98 -2.27
CA MET A 395 5.99 13.90 -1.91
C MET A 395 4.63 14.10 -2.58
N GLY A 396 4.14 15.35 -2.58
CA GLY A 396 2.78 15.68 -3.02
C GLY A 396 1.74 15.26 -1.99
N ARG A 397 0.50 15.08 -2.44
CA ARG A 397 -0.65 14.79 -1.58
C ARG A 397 -0.57 13.38 -0.98
N ALA A 398 -0.56 13.27 0.34
CA ALA A 398 -0.77 12.01 1.06
C ALA A 398 -2.17 11.45 0.77
N VAL A 399 -2.28 10.14 0.51
CA VAL A 399 -3.55 9.46 0.15
C VAL A 399 -3.92 8.42 1.20
N ASN A 400 -3.10 7.38 1.37
CA ASN A 400 -3.34 6.31 2.34
C ASN A 400 -2.30 6.39 3.48
N LEU A 401 -2.77 6.32 4.73
CA LEU A 401 -1.97 6.41 5.94
C LEU A 401 -2.05 5.12 6.76
N ALA A 402 -0.93 4.71 7.34
CA ALA A 402 -0.87 3.63 8.32
C ALA A 402 0.08 4.01 9.47
N LEU A 403 -0.45 4.02 10.69
CA LEU A 403 0.28 4.39 11.91
C LEU A 403 0.64 3.16 12.74
N TYR A 404 1.88 3.13 13.22
CA TYR A 404 2.40 2.20 14.20
C TYR A 404 2.87 2.99 15.42
N GLN A 405 2.47 2.60 16.63
CA GLN A 405 2.88 3.29 17.86
C GLN A 405 3.64 2.38 18.84
N GLY A 406 3.90 1.13 18.48
CA GLY A 406 4.79 0.21 19.19
C GLY A 406 4.22 -0.40 20.47
N ALA A 407 4.24 -1.73 20.57
CA ALA A 407 4.08 -2.41 21.85
C ALA A 407 5.29 -2.10 22.77
N PRO A 408 5.09 -1.83 24.07
CA PRO A 408 6.19 -1.56 24.99
C PRO A 408 7.09 -2.80 25.15
N LYS A 409 8.41 -2.62 24.97
CA LYS A 409 9.41 -3.72 24.96
C LYS A 409 9.46 -4.56 26.25
N LYS A 410 8.92 -4.06 27.36
CA LYS A 410 8.73 -4.81 28.62
C LYS A 410 7.25 -4.83 28.98
N LYS A 411 6.70 -6.03 29.20
CA LYS A 411 5.32 -6.25 29.71
C LYS A 411 5.18 -5.93 31.21
N GLN A 412 5.64 -4.75 31.65
CA GLN A 412 5.28 -4.21 32.95
C GLN A 412 4.02 -3.35 32.81
N VAL A 413 3.10 -3.46 33.77
CA VAL A 413 1.86 -2.69 33.79
C VAL A 413 2.17 -1.27 34.30
N VAL A 414 2.61 -0.41 33.39
CA VAL A 414 2.77 1.03 33.67
C VAL A 414 1.41 1.71 33.47
N THR A 415 0.86 2.32 34.51
CA THR A 415 -0.38 3.11 34.38
C THR A 415 -0.11 4.43 33.64
N LEU A 416 -1.15 5.06 33.08
CA LEU A 416 -1.00 6.34 32.39
C LEU A 416 -0.40 7.43 33.29
N ASP A 417 -0.77 7.46 34.57
CA ASP A 417 -0.20 8.40 35.55
C ASP A 417 1.27 8.10 35.88
N MET A 418 1.67 6.82 35.93
CA MET A 418 3.08 6.44 36.11
C MET A 418 3.92 6.78 34.86
N ALA A 419 3.38 6.55 33.66
CA ALA A 419 4.03 6.92 32.40
C ALA A 419 4.13 8.44 32.21
N ALA A 420 3.16 9.21 32.74
CA ALA A 420 3.20 10.67 32.75
C ALA A 420 4.09 11.28 33.85
N SER A 421 4.67 10.45 34.74
CA SER A 421 5.59 10.93 35.77
C SER A 421 6.94 11.36 35.17
N SER A 422 7.63 12.31 35.82
CA SER A 422 8.94 12.82 35.39
C SER A 422 10.11 11.89 35.76
N ASN A 423 9.89 10.57 35.78
CA ASN A 423 10.90 9.57 36.14
C ASN A 423 11.65 9.11 34.87
N PRO A 424 12.95 9.43 34.69
CA PRO A 424 13.69 9.10 33.47
C PRO A 424 13.69 7.60 33.15
N LEU A 425 13.77 6.73 34.16
CA LEU A 425 13.81 5.27 33.97
C LEU A 425 12.49 4.70 33.44
N LEU A 426 11.35 5.34 33.75
CA LEU A 426 10.05 4.96 33.19
C LEU A 426 9.84 5.52 31.78
N GLN A 427 10.40 6.70 31.49
CA GLN A 427 10.37 7.30 30.15
C GLN A 427 11.26 6.53 29.18
N GLU A 428 12.47 6.14 29.59
CA GLU A 428 13.40 5.31 28.81
C GLU A 428 12.83 3.90 28.56
N ALA A 429 12.22 3.27 29.57
CA ALA A 429 11.49 2.01 29.39
C ALA A 429 10.20 2.14 28.54
N GLY A 430 9.70 3.37 28.40
CA GLY A 430 8.52 3.73 27.61
C GLY A 430 8.81 4.21 26.18
N LEU A 431 10.08 4.26 25.76
CA LEU A 431 10.49 4.67 24.41
C LEU A 431 9.93 3.73 23.34
N ARG A 432 8.79 4.14 22.79
CA ARG A 432 8.22 3.63 21.54
C ARG A 432 8.91 4.34 20.37
N ASP A 433 9.11 3.65 19.25
CA ASP A 433 9.41 4.26 17.94
C ASP A 433 8.11 4.35 17.13
N PRO A 434 7.35 5.46 17.24
CA PRO A 434 6.12 5.62 16.49
C PRO A 434 6.46 5.93 15.03
N MET A 435 5.87 5.18 14.10
CA MET A 435 6.09 5.32 12.67
C MET A 435 4.78 5.52 11.93
N LEU A 436 4.67 6.65 11.23
CA LEU A 436 3.60 6.86 10.25
C LEU A 436 4.12 6.55 8.85
N VAL A 437 3.42 5.68 8.16
CA VAL A 437 3.62 5.37 6.74
C VAL A 437 2.56 6.12 5.94
N SER A 438 2.96 6.78 4.84
CA SER A 438 2.06 7.44 3.90
C SER A 438 2.34 6.96 2.48
N THR A 439 1.31 6.57 1.74
CA THR A 439 1.31 6.62 0.26
C THR A 439 1.00 8.04 -0.19
N ALA A 440 1.28 8.37 -1.45
CA ALA A 440 0.97 9.68 -2.01
C ALA A 440 0.47 9.58 -3.46
N HIS A 441 -0.33 10.57 -3.88
CA HIS A 441 -1.02 10.56 -5.17
C HIS A 441 -0.04 10.44 -6.34
N ASN A 442 -0.26 9.41 -7.18
CA ASN A 442 0.57 9.12 -8.35
C ASN A 442 2.07 8.97 -8.02
N LYS A 443 2.40 8.32 -6.88
CA LYS A 443 3.77 7.97 -6.47
C LYS A 443 3.97 6.47 -6.32
N GLN A 444 5.13 6.01 -6.75
CA GLN A 444 5.63 4.62 -6.63
C GLN A 444 6.46 4.42 -5.36
N ARG A 445 6.27 5.32 -4.39
CA ARG A 445 6.98 5.36 -3.11
C ARG A 445 5.96 5.44 -1.98
N PHE A 446 6.26 4.77 -0.88
CA PHE A 446 5.70 5.11 0.42
C PHE A 446 6.77 5.82 1.27
N TYR A 447 6.30 6.70 2.14
CA TYR A 447 7.09 7.66 2.89
C TYR A 447 6.91 7.42 4.38
N MET A 448 8.00 7.40 5.14
CA MET A 448 7.98 7.05 6.56
C MET A 448 8.41 8.23 7.42
N PHE A 449 7.60 8.55 8.43
CA PHE A 449 7.83 9.61 9.42
C PHE A 449 7.98 8.95 10.80
N ASN A 450 8.98 9.38 11.56
CA ASN A 450 9.28 8.91 12.91
C ASN A 450 9.44 10.12 13.87
N SER A 451 10.07 9.90 15.02
CA SER A 451 10.46 10.97 15.94
C SER A 451 11.94 11.38 15.85
N ASP A 452 12.84 10.46 15.51
CA ASP A 452 14.28 10.62 15.77
C ASP A 452 15.15 10.83 14.52
N GLY A 453 16.08 11.80 14.62
CA GLY A 453 17.21 12.00 13.70
C GLY A 453 16.97 13.01 12.56
N ASP A 454 17.89 13.97 12.43
CA ASP A 454 18.04 14.77 11.21
C ASP A 454 18.61 13.88 10.08
N VAL A 455 17.76 13.43 9.16
CA VAL A 455 18.21 12.60 8.04
C VAL A 455 18.72 13.43 6.86
N ASN A 456 19.93 13.12 6.43
CA ASN A 456 20.57 13.74 5.27
C ASN A 456 19.74 13.53 3.99
N LYS A 457 19.50 14.60 3.24
CA LYS A 457 18.55 14.62 2.11
C LYS A 457 18.93 13.65 0.99
N SER A 458 20.20 13.29 0.86
CA SER A 458 20.72 12.31 -0.11
C SER A 458 20.37 10.85 0.22
N GLU A 459 20.13 10.51 1.49
CA GLU A 459 20.10 9.11 1.97
C GLU A 459 18.69 8.61 2.32
N ARG A 460 17.72 9.51 2.41
CA ARG A 460 16.33 9.18 2.72
C ARG A 460 15.61 8.42 1.59
N ASP A 461 15.91 8.76 0.34
CA ASP A 461 15.15 8.29 -0.84
C ASP A 461 15.79 7.05 -1.46
N ILE A 462 15.56 5.88 -0.85
CA ILE A 462 16.15 4.61 -1.31
C ILE A 462 15.61 4.21 -2.69
N TYR A 463 16.48 3.70 -3.55
CA TYR A 463 16.11 3.13 -4.87
C TYR A 463 16.26 1.61 -4.86
N ASN A 464 15.42 0.92 -4.08
CA ASN A 464 15.44 -0.55 -3.98
C ASN A 464 14.98 -1.26 -5.25
N GLU A 465 14.16 -0.61 -6.08
CA GLU A 465 13.58 -1.16 -7.30
C GLU A 465 13.51 -0.11 -8.42
N LYS A 466 13.40 -0.58 -9.68
CA LYS A 466 13.25 0.30 -10.86
C LYS A 466 11.76 0.55 -11.17
N PRO A 467 11.31 1.82 -11.25
CA PRO A 467 9.97 2.24 -11.68
C PRO A 467 9.36 1.54 -12.90
N THR A 468 8.11 1.12 -12.76
CA THR A 468 7.23 0.79 -13.89
C THR A 468 6.97 2.01 -14.75
N THR A 469 7.14 3.26 -14.30
CA THR A 469 7.12 4.43 -15.22
C THR A 469 8.44 4.65 -15.97
N THR A 470 9.57 4.08 -15.55
CA THR A 470 10.72 3.94 -16.48
C THR A 470 10.49 2.82 -17.51
N ALA A 471 9.65 1.84 -17.19
CA ALA A 471 9.16 0.84 -18.16
C ALA A 471 7.99 1.35 -19.05
N LYS A 472 7.09 2.20 -18.54
CA LYS A 472 5.94 2.78 -19.27
C LYS A 472 6.25 4.12 -19.95
N GLY A 473 7.34 4.78 -19.54
CA GLY A 473 8.09 5.73 -20.37
C GLY A 473 8.76 5.06 -21.57
N SER A 474 8.75 3.73 -21.65
CA SER A 474 9.01 2.97 -22.89
C SER A 474 7.73 2.63 -23.68
N ALA A 475 6.56 3.17 -23.29
CA ALA A 475 5.24 2.79 -23.79
C ALA A 475 4.32 3.99 -24.14
N LYS A 476 4.88 5.19 -24.33
CA LYS A 476 4.42 6.00 -25.45
C LYS A 476 4.94 5.34 -26.74
N ILE A 477 4.27 5.58 -27.86
CA ILE A 477 4.90 5.48 -29.19
C ILE A 477 5.73 6.75 -29.42
N GLU A 478 6.72 6.94 -28.56
CA GLU A 478 7.98 7.50 -29.02
C GLU A 478 8.81 6.32 -29.49
N THR A 479 9.56 6.50 -30.57
CA THR A 479 10.79 5.74 -30.75
C THR A 479 11.69 6.06 -29.56
N LYS A 480 11.56 5.27 -28.49
CA LYS A 480 12.71 4.86 -27.69
C LYS A 480 13.75 4.48 -28.75
N ALA A 481 14.81 5.27 -28.88
CA ALA A 481 15.80 5.04 -29.93
C ALA A 481 16.23 3.58 -29.79
N LYS A 482 15.95 2.75 -30.82
CA LYS A 482 16.26 1.32 -30.76
C LYS A 482 17.72 1.25 -30.34
N GLU A 483 18.05 0.37 -29.41
CA GLU A 483 19.43 -0.07 -29.23
C GLU A 483 19.81 -1.01 -30.39
N SER A 484 19.54 -0.57 -31.63
CA SER A 484 20.05 -1.13 -32.84
C SER A 484 21.32 -0.37 -33.18
N GLY A 485 22.46 -0.94 -32.81
CA GLY A 485 23.63 -0.74 -33.65
C GLY A 485 23.24 -1.12 -35.08
N THR A 486 23.64 -0.30 -36.05
CA THR A 486 23.52 -0.66 -37.46
C THR A 486 24.64 -1.61 -37.85
N ALA A 487 25.74 -1.60 -37.10
CA ALA A 487 26.78 -2.61 -37.10
C ALA A 487 27.22 -2.99 -35.67
N ALA A 488 28.04 -4.03 -35.60
CA ALA A 488 28.78 -4.45 -34.42
C ALA A 488 30.17 -4.92 -34.84
N ILE A 489 31.16 -4.77 -33.97
CA ILE A 489 32.54 -5.25 -34.17
C ILE A 489 32.82 -6.29 -33.10
N LEU A 490 33.00 -7.54 -33.52
CA LEU A 490 33.41 -8.63 -32.64
C LEU A 490 34.93 -8.66 -32.62
N HIS A 491 35.52 -8.19 -31.54
CA HIS A 491 36.96 -8.35 -31.31
C HIS A 491 37.21 -9.78 -30.85
N THR A 492 37.96 -10.56 -31.61
CA THR A 492 38.29 -11.95 -31.25
C THR A 492 39.79 -12.15 -31.10
N THR A 493 40.20 -13.24 -30.45
CA THR A 493 41.61 -13.62 -30.38
C THR A 493 42.28 -13.90 -31.74
N PHE A 494 41.51 -13.93 -32.84
CA PHE A 494 41.98 -14.09 -34.21
C PHE A 494 41.85 -12.82 -35.07
N GLY A 495 41.38 -11.70 -34.50
CA GLY A 495 41.11 -10.43 -35.18
C GLY A 495 39.64 -10.01 -35.15
N ASP A 496 39.34 -8.90 -35.81
CA ASP A 496 38.03 -8.24 -35.72
C ASP A 496 37.08 -8.69 -36.84
N ILE A 497 35.80 -8.88 -36.50
CA ILE A 497 34.73 -9.23 -37.44
C ILE A 497 33.64 -8.16 -37.38
N HIS A 498 33.45 -7.41 -38.46
CA HIS A 498 32.42 -6.38 -38.55
C HIS A 498 31.13 -6.98 -39.09
N ILE A 499 30.06 -6.95 -38.30
CA ILE A 499 28.73 -7.45 -38.64
C ILE A 499 27.80 -6.26 -38.89
N ARG A 500 27.14 -6.22 -40.05
CA ARG A 500 25.98 -5.35 -40.26
C ARG A 500 24.74 -6.04 -39.72
N LEU A 501 23.96 -5.32 -38.90
CA LEU A 501 22.74 -5.83 -38.25
C LEU A 501 21.49 -5.44 -39.04
N PHE A 502 20.40 -6.19 -38.87
CA PHE A 502 19.15 -6.01 -39.61
C PHE A 502 17.95 -5.75 -38.67
N PRO A 503 17.92 -4.61 -37.94
CA PRO A 503 16.90 -4.29 -36.94
C PRO A 503 15.49 -4.06 -37.50
N GLU A 504 15.32 -4.04 -38.82
CA GLU A 504 14.03 -4.02 -39.52
C GLU A 504 13.50 -5.42 -39.81
N ALA A 505 14.39 -6.42 -39.94
CA ALA A 505 14.06 -7.78 -40.35
C ALA A 505 13.93 -8.75 -39.16
N ALA A 506 14.75 -8.56 -38.11
CA ALA A 506 14.74 -9.33 -36.87
C ALA A 506 14.94 -8.39 -35.66
N PRO A 507 13.94 -7.55 -35.32
CA PRO A 507 14.08 -6.53 -34.29
C PRO A 507 14.41 -7.08 -32.89
N LYS A 508 13.80 -8.19 -32.46
CA LYS A 508 14.06 -8.80 -31.14
C LYS A 508 15.45 -9.45 -31.10
N SER A 509 15.85 -10.17 -32.16
CA SER A 509 17.18 -10.78 -32.23
C SER A 509 18.30 -9.73 -32.21
N VAL A 510 18.11 -8.59 -32.89
CA VAL A 510 19.08 -7.48 -32.83
C VAL A 510 19.07 -6.80 -31.46
N GLU A 511 17.90 -6.53 -30.85
CA GLU A 511 17.82 -5.96 -29.49
C GLU A 511 18.51 -6.85 -28.44
N ASN A 512 18.24 -8.16 -28.49
CA ASN A 512 18.87 -9.17 -27.65
C ASN A 512 20.39 -9.18 -27.83
N PHE A 513 20.88 -9.30 -29.07
CA PHE A 513 22.31 -9.31 -29.37
C PHE A 513 23.03 -8.04 -28.92
N VAL A 514 22.50 -6.85 -29.25
CA VAL A 514 23.12 -5.57 -28.90
C VAL A 514 23.13 -5.34 -27.39
N THR A 515 22.06 -5.69 -26.69
CA THR A 515 21.97 -5.51 -25.23
C THR A 515 22.89 -6.50 -24.50
N HIS A 516 23.01 -7.76 -24.95
CA HIS A 516 24.04 -8.69 -24.43
C HIS A 516 25.47 -8.16 -24.66
N ALA A 517 25.76 -7.63 -25.86
CA ALA A 517 27.06 -7.04 -26.18
C ALA A 517 27.41 -5.85 -25.25
N LYS A 518 26.49 -4.89 -25.09
CA LYS A 518 26.67 -3.73 -24.20
C LYS A 518 26.80 -4.11 -22.72
N ASN A 519 26.13 -5.17 -22.28
CA ASN A 519 26.27 -5.71 -20.93
C ASN A 519 27.57 -6.51 -20.73
N GLY A 520 28.41 -6.67 -21.76
CA GLY A 520 29.63 -7.46 -21.72
C GLY A 520 29.41 -8.97 -21.63
N TYR A 521 28.19 -9.46 -21.91
CA TYR A 521 27.80 -10.87 -21.75
C TYR A 521 28.61 -11.81 -22.64
N TYR A 522 28.99 -11.36 -23.83
CA TYR A 522 29.80 -12.14 -24.77
C TYR A 522 31.31 -12.10 -24.47
N ASN A 523 31.76 -11.30 -23.50
CA ASN A 523 33.19 -11.11 -23.22
C ASN A 523 33.78 -12.38 -22.58
N GLY A 524 34.84 -12.92 -23.17
CA GLY A 524 35.46 -14.19 -22.79
C GLY A 524 34.78 -15.44 -23.36
N LEU A 525 33.63 -15.32 -24.05
CA LEU A 525 32.91 -16.49 -24.56
C LEU A 525 33.61 -17.11 -25.78
N ILE A 526 33.60 -18.44 -25.81
CA ILE A 526 34.36 -19.23 -26.78
C ILE A 526 33.52 -19.65 -27.99
N PHE A 527 34.17 -19.76 -29.15
CA PHE A 527 33.61 -20.46 -30.31
C PHE A 527 33.62 -21.98 -30.06
N HIS A 528 32.67 -22.44 -29.24
CA HIS A 528 32.58 -23.82 -28.76
C HIS A 528 32.32 -24.85 -29.87
N ARG A 529 31.82 -24.41 -31.04
CA ARG A 529 31.55 -25.27 -32.19
C ARG A 529 31.94 -24.60 -33.51
N VAL A 530 32.76 -25.29 -34.29
CA VAL A 530 33.34 -24.82 -35.56
C VAL A 530 33.28 -25.97 -36.56
N ILE A 531 32.58 -25.78 -37.68
CA ILE A 531 32.42 -26.79 -38.73
C ILE A 531 32.95 -26.22 -40.05
N PRO A 532 34.10 -26.72 -40.56
CA PRO A 532 34.69 -26.27 -41.82
C PRO A 532 33.68 -26.34 -42.98
N LYS A 533 33.63 -25.27 -43.79
CA LYS A 533 32.67 -25.09 -44.91
C LYS A 533 31.19 -25.11 -44.49
N PHE A 534 30.86 -24.84 -43.23
CA PHE A 534 29.47 -24.69 -42.78
C PHE A 534 29.27 -23.42 -41.96
N MET A 535 29.64 -23.41 -40.67
CA MET A 535 29.51 -22.25 -39.79
C MET A 535 30.48 -22.29 -38.60
N ILE A 536 30.57 -21.16 -37.90
CA ILE A 536 31.20 -21.01 -36.58
C ILE A 536 30.13 -20.52 -35.58
N GLN A 537 30.02 -21.15 -34.41
CA GLN A 537 28.97 -20.92 -33.41
C GLN A 537 29.58 -20.52 -32.05
N THR A 538 28.91 -19.60 -31.37
CA THR A 538 29.35 -18.97 -30.11
C THR A 538 28.13 -18.44 -29.32
N GLY A 539 28.35 -17.73 -28.22
CA GLY A 539 27.30 -17.11 -27.39
C GLY A 539 26.73 -17.99 -26.28
N ASP A 540 27.41 -19.09 -25.95
CA ASP A 540 27.12 -19.96 -24.80
C ASP A 540 28.11 -19.70 -23.65
N PRO A 541 27.64 -19.36 -22.43
CA PRO A 541 28.49 -19.22 -21.23
C PRO A 541 29.22 -20.48 -20.77
N PHE A 542 28.70 -21.68 -21.03
CA PHE A 542 29.33 -22.94 -20.59
C PHE A 542 30.33 -23.50 -21.61
N GLY A 543 30.20 -23.11 -22.88
CA GLY A 543 31.09 -23.50 -23.95
C GLY A 543 30.95 -24.97 -24.36
N ASP A 544 29.77 -25.56 -24.19
CA ASP A 544 29.40 -26.93 -24.58
C ASP A 544 28.19 -27.00 -25.53
N GLY A 545 27.51 -25.89 -25.76
CA GLY A 545 26.34 -25.75 -26.62
C GLY A 545 24.99 -25.85 -25.89
N THR A 546 24.97 -26.09 -24.57
CA THR A 546 23.73 -26.26 -23.79
C THR A 546 23.26 -25.00 -23.05
N GLY A 547 24.15 -24.05 -22.80
CA GLY A 547 23.85 -22.83 -22.04
C GLY A 547 23.44 -21.63 -22.88
N GLY A 548 23.07 -20.56 -22.18
CA GLY A 548 22.69 -19.27 -22.76
C GLY A 548 21.23 -18.91 -22.48
N GLU A 549 21.00 -17.65 -22.11
CA GLU A 549 19.67 -17.09 -21.86
C GLU A 549 19.53 -15.76 -22.60
N SER A 550 18.34 -15.41 -23.08
CA SER A 550 18.09 -14.08 -23.66
C SER A 550 18.10 -12.97 -22.60
N ILE A 551 18.15 -11.71 -23.04
CA ILE A 551 18.01 -10.54 -22.15
C ILE A 551 16.68 -10.47 -21.38
N TRP A 552 15.71 -11.33 -21.72
CA TRP A 552 14.42 -11.45 -21.06
C TRP A 552 14.32 -12.63 -20.07
N GLY A 553 15.40 -13.39 -19.85
CA GLY A 553 15.44 -14.51 -18.90
C GLY A 553 14.56 -15.71 -19.30
N ARG A 554 14.34 -15.89 -20.61
CA ARG A 554 13.58 -16.98 -21.23
C ARG A 554 13.85 -17.05 -22.73
N GLU A 555 13.43 -18.12 -23.39
CA GLU A 555 13.47 -18.23 -24.86
C GLU A 555 12.53 -17.21 -25.55
N PHE A 556 12.82 -16.89 -26.82
CA PHE A 556 11.98 -16.01 -27.65
C PHE A 556 11.74 -16.53 -29.08
N GLU A 557 10.68 -16.00 -29.70
CA GLU A 557 10.16 -16.40 -31.01
C GLU A 557 11.13 -16.18 -32.18
N ASP A 558 10.89 -16.89 -33.30
CA ASP A 558 11.65 -16.72 -34.54
C ASP A 558 11.12 -15.56 -35.40
N GLU A 559 12.04 -14.77 -35.98
CA GLU A 559 11.73 -13.59 -36.80
C GLU A 559 12.12 -13.85 -38.27
N PHE A 560 11.29 -14.64 -38.96
CA PHE A 560 11.49 -14.94 -40.38
C PHE A 560 11.07 -13.77 -41.28
N SER A 561 11.92 -13.43 -42.24
CA SER A 561 11.78 -12.25 -43.11
C SER A 561 12.07 -12.60 -44.59
N THR A 562 12.26 -11.60 -45.44
CA THR A 562 12.71 -11.80 -46.83
C THR A 562 14.18 -12.22 -46.95
N LEU A 563 14.95 -12.17 -45.86
CA LEU A 563 16.34 -12.61 -45.80
C LEU A 563 16.45 -14.13 -45.89
N ARG A 564 17.56 -14.61 -46.46
CA ARG A 564 17.88 -16.03 -46.64
C ARG A 564 19.37 -16.29 -46.46
N HIS A 565 19.74 -17.54 -46.23
CA HIS A 565 21.12 -18.04 -46.19
C HIS A 565 21.69 -18.21 -47.62
N ASP A 566 21.39 -17.25 -48.50
CA ASP A 566 21.71 -17.22 -49.94
C ASP A 566 23.19 -16.96 -50.26
N LYS A 567 23.92 -16.48 -49.24
CA LYS A 567 25.30 -16.00 -49.25
C LYS A 567 26.02 -16.47 -47.99
N PRO A 568 27.35 -16.70 -48.07
CA PRO A 568 28.18 -16.93 -46.89
C PRO A 568 28.19 -15.69 -45.99
N TYR A 569 28.77 -15.83 -44.79
CA TYR A 569 28.93 -14.79 -43.78
C TYR A 569 27.61 -14.24 -43.21
N THR A 570 26.51 -14.99 -43.37
CA THR A 570 25.20 -14.65 -42.80
C THR A 570 25.19 -15.00 -41.31
N VAL A 571 24.60 -14.14 -40.47
CA VAL A 571 24.63 -14.25 -39.00
C VAL A 571 23.21 -14.51 -38.50
N SER A 572 23.04 -15.63 -37.81
CA SER A 572 21.73 -16.18 -37.43
C SER A 572 21.73 -16.74 -36.01
N MET A 573 20.57 -16.71 -35.35
CA MET A 573 20.38 -17.29 -34.02
C MET A 573 20.52 -18.82 -34.05
N ALA A 574 21.23 -19.36 -33.05
CA ALA A 574 21.20 -20.80 -32.77
C ALA A 574 20.03 -21.09 -31.83
N ASN A 575 19.21 -22.08 -32.19
CA ASN A 575 18.03 -22.50 -31.44
C ASN A 575 17.98 -24.04 -31.38
N ALA A 576 17.31 -24.59 -30.36
CA ALA A 576 17.13 -26.04 -30.17
C ALA A 576 15.88 -26.58 -30.91
N GLY A 577 15.05 -25.68 -31.43
CA GLY A 577 13.79 -25.91 -32.12
C GLY A 577 13.07 -24.57 -32.40
N PRO A 578 11.88 -24.60 -33.04
CA PRO A 578 11.14 -23.37 -33.36
C PRO A 578 10.81 -22.55 -32.12
N ASN A 579 11.08 -21.24 -32.16
CA ASN A 579 10.86 -20.26 -31.08
C ASN A 579 11.69 -20.48 -29.80
N THR A 580 12.84 -21.15 -29.90
CA THR A 580 13.76 -21.40 -28.76
C THR A 580 15.03 -20.52 -28.82
N ASN A 581 14.90 -19.25 -29.25
CA ASN A 581 16.06 -18.36 -29.36
C ASN A 581 16.53 -17.86 -27.99
N ALA A 582 17.85 -17.86 -27.76
CA ALA A 582 18.49 -17.44 -26.50
C ALA A 582 19.65 -16.46 -26.75
N SER A 583 20.86 -16.70 -26.22
CA SER A 583 22.05 -15.89 -26.50
C SER A 583 22.97 -16.46 -27.59
N GLN A 584 22.83 -17.73 -27.95
CA GLN A 584 23.71 -18.39 -28.92
C GLN A 584 23.45 -17.93 -30.36
N PHE A 585 24.52 -17.77 -31.15
CA PHE A 585 24.43 -17.44 -32.58
C PHE A 585 25.56 -18.08 -33.38
N PHE A 586 25.38 -18.14 -34.71
CA PHE A 586 26.39 -18.64 -35.64
C PHE A 586 26.59 -17.72 -36.85
N ILE A 587 27.79 -17.78 -37.43
CA ILE A 587 28.17 -17.11 -38.69
C ILE A 587 28.45 -18.17 -39.75
N THR A 588 27.74 -18.13 -40.87
CA THR A 588 27.95 -19.10 -41.96
C THR A 588 29.24 -18.82 -42.73
N VAL A 589 29.87 -19.87 -43.25
CA VAL A 589 31.05 -19.77 -44.15
C VAL A 589 30.67 -20.10 -45.59
N GLU A 590 29.54 -20.79 -45.78
CA GLU A 590 28.98 -21.20 -47.07
C GLU A 590 27.49 -20.87 -47.19
N LYS A 591 26.94 -21.10 -48.38
CA LYS A 591 25.48 -21.02 -48.63
C LYS A 591 24.77 -22.19 -47.96
N THR A 592 23.74 -21.90 -47.18
CA THR A 592 23.10 -22.88 -46.28
C THR A 592 21.56 -22.82 -46.31
N PRO A 593 20.92 -22.87 -47.51
CA PRO A 593 19.48 -22.61 -47.68
C PRO A 593 18.55 -23.59 -46.95
N TRP A 594 19.04 -24.72 -46.44
CA TRP A 594 18.27 -25.64 -45.59
C TRP A 594 18.03 -25.11 -44.17
N LEU A 595 18.63 -23.96 -43.82
CA LEU A 595 18.42 -23.21 -42.57
C LEU A 595 17.37 -22.09 -42.71
N ASP A 596 16.93 -21.78 -43.93
CA ASP A 596 15.85 -20.81 -44.18
C ASP A 596 14.56 -21.24 -43.49
N ASN A 597 13.87 -20.29 -42.85
CA ASN A 597 12.67 -20.52 -42.04
C ASN A 597 12.86 -21.53 -40.88
N LYS A 598 14.09 -21.66 -40.36
CA LYS A 598 14.42 -22.41 -39.14
C LYS A 598 15.28 -21.62 -38.16
N HIS A 599 16.20 -20.81 -38.68
CA HIS A 599 17.06 -19.95 -37.89
C HIS A 599 16.85 -18.48 -38.27
N THR A 600 16.69 -17.63 -37.26
CA THR A 600 16.41 -16.21 -37.43
C THR A 600 17.68 -15.47 -37.86
N ILE A 601 17.66 -14.88 -39.07
CA ILE A 601 18.78 -14.09 -39.64
C ILE A 601 18.69 -12.66 -39.11
N PHE A 602 19.68 -12.24 -38.31
CA PHE A 602 19.71 -10.90 -37.71
C PHE A 602 20.90 -10.03 -38.16
N GLY A 603 21.85 -10.59 -38.90
CA GLY A 603 22.97 -9.83 -39.46
C GLY A 603 23.73 -10.52 -40.58
N ARG A 604 24.79 -9.88 -41.07
CA ARG A 604 25.75 -10.42 -42.04
C ARG A 604 27.11 -9.75 -41.84
N ALA A 605 28.20 -10.53 -41.80
CA ALA A 605 29.54 -9.96 -41.72
C ALA A 605 29.91 -9.26 -43.04
N VAL A 606 30.58 -8.12 -42.92
CA VAL A 606 30.93 -7.21 -44.04
C VAL A 606 32.43 -6.94 -44.14
N GLN A 607 33.17 -7.07 -43.03
CA GLN A 607 34.64 -7.01 -42.96
C GLN A 607 35.12 -8.04 -41.93
N GLY A 608 36.40 -8.45 -41.99
CA GLY A 608 36.91 -9.58 -41.21
C GLY A 608 36.49 -10.96 -41.76
N LEU A 609 36.16 -11.04 -43.05
CA LEU A 609 35.72 -12.29 -43.70
C LEU A 609 36.83 -13.34 -43.75
N ASP A 610 38.09 -12.89 -43.81
CA ASP A 610 39.27 -13.74 -43.68
C ASP A 610 39.44 -14.24 -42.23
N VAL A 611 39.08 -13.45 -41.21
CA VAL A 611 39.05 -13.88 -39.79
C VAL A 611 38.02 -14.99 -39.60
N VAL A 612 36.77 -14.80 -40.07
CA VAL A 612 35.74 -15.85 -40.06
C VAL A 612 36.23 -17.12 -40.77
N THR A 613 36.89 -16.95 -41.92
CA THR A 613 37.45 -18.07 -42.69
C THR A 613 38.59 -18.79 -41.94
N LYS A 614 39.52 -18.05 -41.31
CA LYS A 614 40.62 -18.60 -40.49
C LYS A 614 40.07 -19.39 -39.30
N ILE A 615 39.10 -18.84 -38.58
CA ILE A 615 38.41 -19.52 -37.47
C ILE A 615 37.77 -20.81 -37.98
N SER A 616 37.13 -20.81 -39.16
CA SER A 616 36.52 -22.01 -39.75
C SER A 616 37.50 -23.12 -40.18
N GLN A 617 38.80 -22.84 -40.22
CA GLN A 617 39.85 -23.75 -40.70
C GLN A 617 40.78 -24.27 -39.58
N VAL A 618 40.55 -23.88 -38.31
CA VAL A 618 41.34 -24.41 -37.20
C VAL A 618 41.11 -25.90 -36.98
N ARG A 619 42.07 -26.58 -36.35
CA ARG A 619 41.92 -27.99 -36.00
C ARG A 619 40.91 -28.13 -34.85
N THR A 620 39.91 -28.98 -35.05
CA THR A 620 38.85 -29.27 -34.07
C THR A 620 38.91 -30.73 -33.60
N HIS A 621 38.29 -31.00 -32.44
CA HIS A 621 37.94 -32.33 -31.97
C HIS A 621 36.46 -32.33 -31.59
N LYS A 622 35.64 -33.16 -32.25
CA LYS A 622 34.15 -33.16 -32.12
C LYS A 622 33.57 -31.74 -32.29
N ASP A 623 33.85 -31.13 -33.44
CA ASP A 623 33.52 -29.74 -33.80
C ASP A 623 34.12 -28.63 -32.89
N LYS A 624 34.61 -28.91 -31.67
CA LYS A 624 35.22 -27.89 -30.80
C LYS A 624 36.69 -27.62 -31.17
N PRO A 625 37.16 -26.36 -31.27
CA PRO A 625 38.57 -26.03 -31.52
C PRO A 625 39.54 -26.67 -30.50
N LEU A 626 40.74 -27.05 -30.96
CA LEU A 626 41.83 -27.54 -30.09
C LEU A 626 42.55 -26.43 -29.31
N GLN A 627 42.38 -25.18 -29.74
CA GLN A 627 42.84 -23.98 -29.06
C GLN A 627 41.64 -23.04 -28.98
N ASP A 628 41.30 -22.56 -27.78
CA ASP A 628 40.11 -21.74 -27.58
C ASP A 628 40.22 -20.40 -28.34
N ILE A 629 39.19 -20.11 -29.11
CA ILE A 629 39.00 -18.85 -29.82
C ILE A 629 37.92 -18.10 -29.06
N GLN A 630 38.24 -16.90 -28.59
CA GLN A 630 37.41 -16.15 -27.65
C GLN A 630 36.99 -14.81 -28.26
N ILE A 631 35.78 -14.38 -27.93
CA ILE A 631 35.35 -12.99 -28.08
C ILE A 631 35.97 -12.22 -26.91
N ILE A 632 36.73 -11.17 -27.21
CA ILE A 632 37.34 -10.29 -26.20
C ILE A 632 36.26 -9.33 -25.68
N ASN A 633 35.61 -8.63 -26.62
CA ASN A 633 34.45 -7.78 -26.41
C ASN A 633 33.70 -7.59 -27.74
N ILE A 634 32.49 -7.02 -27.66
CA ILE A 634 31.74 -6.58 -28.84
C ILE A 634 31.46 -5.08 -28.74
N GLU A 635 31.99 -4.30 -29.69
CA GLU A 635 31.62 -2.89 -29.87
C GLU A 635 30.36 -2.77 -30.74
N ILE A 636 29.53 -1.75 -30.50
CA ILE A 636 28.24 -1.53 -31.15
C ILE A 636 28.24 -0.15 -31.82
N VAL A 637 27.83 -0.09 -33.09
CA VAL A 637 28.01 1.08 -34.00
C VAL A 637 26.71 1.48 -34.67
#